data_AF-A0A562ERU6-F1
#
_entry.id   AF-A0A562ERU6-F1
#
_cell.length_a   1.000
_cell.length_b   1.000
_cell.length_c   1.000
_cell.angle_alpha   90.00
_cell.angle_beta   90.00
_cell.angle_gamma   90.00
#
_symmetry.space_group_name_H-M   'P 1'
#
loop_
_entity.id
_entity.type
_entity.pdbx_description
1 polymer ?
#
loop_
_entity_poly.entity_id
_entity_poly.type
_entity_poly.pdbx_seq_one_letter_code
_entity_poly.pdbx_strand_id
1 'polypeptide(L)'
;MTSTPEKEDRLIENYFEGLLKNGTGFDATSSAKHRPLTKDELTETLLTIWPDGKSNPMLQLADLVLHPLGHRPTGLKNRAHDRMSEAGQIIDFRSNGDETIAVKYSCYDGPYKVWMNPRNT
;
A
#
# COMPACT_ATOMS: atom_id res chain seq x y z
N MET A 1 -18.56 23.10 14.24
CA MET A 1 -18.94 22.49 12.95
C MET A 1 -18.17 21.19 12.85
N THR A 2 -18.84 20.04 12.86
CA THR A 2 -18.21 18.73 12.65
C THR A 2 -17.94 18.56 11.15
N SER A 3 -16.68 18.37 10.78
CA SER A 3 -16.30 17.95 9.43
C SER A 3 -16.86 16.55 9.17
N THR A 4 -17.39 16.33 7.96
CA THR A 4 -17.83 15.00 7.52
C THR A 4 -16.66 14.31 6.80
N PRO A 5 -16.54 12.97 6.87
CA PRO A 5 -15.42 12.23 6.26
C PRO A 5 -15.19 12.59 4.78
N GLU A 6 -16.27 12.68 4.00
CA GLU A 6 -16.22 13.07 2.58
C GLU A 6 -15.61 14.46 2.33
N LYS A 7 -15.80 15.41 3.27
CA LYS A 7 -15.19 16.74 3.16
C LYS A 7 -13.70 16.69 3.47
N GLU A 8 -13.29 15.83 4.40
CA GLU A 8 -11.88 15.64 4.75
C GLU A 8 -11.12 14.95 3.63
N ASP A 9 -11.69 13.88 3.05
CA ASP A 9 -11.12 13.17 1.90
C ASP A 9 -10.87 14.15 0.74
N ARG A 10 -11.87 14.96 0.41
CA ARG A 10 -11.74 15.99 -0.64
C ARG A 10 -10.70 17.06 -0.32
N LEU A 11 -10.53 17.43 0.96
CA LEU A 11 -9.48 18.38 1.35
C LEU A 11 -8.09 17.77 1.17
N ILE A 12 -7.92 16.50 1.51
CA ILE A 12 -6.67 15.76 1.33
C ILE A 12 -6.33 15.63 -0.15
N GLU A 13 -7.30 15.24 -0.99
CA GLU A 13 -7.14 15.13 -2.45
C GLU A 13 -6.71 16.47 -3.06
N ASN A 14 -7.44 17.56 -2.75
CA ASN A 14 -7.12 18.88 -3.28
C ASN A 14 -5.73 19.36 -2.83
N TYR A 15 -5.35 19.08 -1.58
CA TYR A 15 -4.02 19.42 -1.08
C TYR A 15 -2.93 18.66 -1.85
N PHE A 16 -3.13 17.37 -2.07
CA PHE A 16 -2.23 16.51 -2.82
C PHE A 16 -2.07 16.95 -4.27
N GLU A 17 -3.18 17.22 -4.96
CA GLU A 17 -3.17 17.80 -6.31
C GLU A 17 -2.46 19.17 -6.34
N GLY A 18 -2.65 19.97 -5.29
CA GLY A 18 -1.96 21.24 -5.11
C GLY A 18 -0.44 21.09 -5.04
N LEU A 19 0.06 20.09 -4.30
CA LEU A 19 1.48 19.77 -4.21
C LEU A 19 2.07 19.37 -5.57
N LEU A 20 1.38 18.49 -6.31
CA LEU A 20 1.82 18.06 -7.64
C LEU A 20 1.81 19.22 -8.65
N LYS A 21 0.82 20.11 -8.57
CA LYS A 21 0.66 21.20 -9.54
C LYS A 21 1.58 22.39 -9.27
N ASN A 22 1.69 22.78 -8.00
CA ASN A 22 2.28 24.05 -7.58
C ASN A 22 3.54 23.88 -6.71
N GLY A 23 3.84 22.66 -6.25
CA GLY A 23 4.88 22.42 -5.25
C GLY A 23 4.41 22.73 -3.82
N THR A 24 5.35 22.79 -2.89
CA THR A 24 5.03 23.14 -1.49
C THR A 24 4.67 24.62 -1.34
N GLY A 25 3.92 24.96 -0.30
CA GLY A 25 3.67 26.36 0.10
C GLY A 25 4.81 27.00 0.90
N PHE A 26 5.96 26.33 1.05
CA PHE A 26 7.09 26.88 1.79
C PHE A 26 7.85 27.90 0.94
N ASP A 27 8.15 29.04 1.55
CA ASP A 27 9.04 30.01 0.94
C ASP A 27 10.48 29.48 0.98
N ALA A 28 11.05 29.27 -0.20
CA ALA A 28 12.38 28.68 -0.37
C ALA A 28 13.51 29.50 0.28
N THR A 29 13.32 30.81 0.45
CA THR A 29 14.32 31.72 1.01
C THR A 29 14.35 31.62 2.53
N SER A 30 13.19 31.70 3.18
CA SER A 30 13.05 31.62 4.63
C SER A 30 13.15 30.19 5.17
N SER A 31 12.76 29.19 4.38
CA SER A 31 12.77 27.77 4.74
C SER A 31 13.97 27.01 4.18
N ALA A 32 15.01 27.72 3.73
CA ALA A 32 16.19 27.14 3.09
C ALA A 32 16.85 26.02 3.90
N LYS A 33 16.83 26.12 5.24
CA LYS A 33 17.36 25.09 6.16
C LYS A 33 16.65 23.74 6.01
N HIS A 34 15.38 23.75 5.64
CA HIS A 34 14.57 22.55 5.46
C HIS A 34 14.61 22.01 4.04
N ARG A 35 15.22 22.75 3.10
CA ARG A 35 15.38 22.40 1.68
C ARG A 35 14.12 21.71 1.14
N PRO A 36 12.98 22.43 1.10
CA PRO A 36 11.73 21.84 0.66
C PRO A 36 11.88 21.27 -0.75
N LEU A 37 11.26 20.10 -0.99
CA LEU A 37 11.26 19.47 -2.30
C LEU A 37 10.64 20.41 -3.33
N THR A 38 11.25 20.43 -4.51
CA THR A 38 10.71 21.11 -5.68
C THR A 38 9.45 20.41 -6.18
N LYS A 39 8.67 21.10 -7.01
CA LYS A 39 7.51 20.51 -7.68
C LYS A 39 7.87 19.24 -8.46
N ASP A 40 8.98 19.26 -9.18
CA ASP A 40 9.39 18.15 -10.04
C ASP A 40 9.80 16.94 -9.18
N GLU A 41 10.57 17.17 -8.10
CA GLU A 41 10.90 16.13 -7.12
C GLU A 41 9.64 15.58 -6.44
N LEU A 42 8.67 16.42 -6.09
CA LEU A 42 7.39 15.97 -5.54
C LEU A 42 6.60 15.13 -6.55
N THR A 43 6.60 15.52 -7.83
CA THR A 43 5.89 14.77 -8.87
C THR A 43 6.51 13.39 -9.10
N GLU A 44 7.84 13.27 -8.97
CA GLU A 44 8.54 11.99 -9.07
C GLU A 44 8.40 11.14 -7.79
N THR A 45 8.37 11.78 -6.62
CA THR A 45 8.41 11.08 -5.32
C THR A 45 7.03 10.70 -4.81
N LEU A 46 6.02 11.56 -4.99
CA LEU A 46 4.68 11.31 -4.49
C LEU A 46 3.97 10.27 -5.37
N LEU A 47 3.31 9.31 -4.71
CA LEU A 47 2.54 8.26 -5.37
C LEU A 47 1.15 8.78 -5.79
N THR A 48 0.12 7.95 -5.70
CA THR A 48 -1.26 8.32 -6.00
C THR A 48 -2.10 8.19 -4.73
N ILE A 49 -2.94 9.18 -4.47
CA ILE A 49 -4.07 8.99 -3.55
C ILE A 49 -5.14 8.24 -4.32
N TRP A 50 -5.44 7.02 -3.89
CA TRP A 50 -6.52 6.23 -4.46
C TRP A 50 -7.81 6.63 -3.76
N PRO A 51 -8.74 7.33 -4.43
CA PRO A 51 -10.02 7.76 -3.84
C PRO A 51 -11.03 6.61 -3.76
N ASP A 52 -10.59 5.39 -4.08
CA ASP A 52 -11.43 4.23 -4.15
C ASP A 52 -12.05 3.94 -2.78
N GLY A 53 -13.38 4.07 -2.73
CA GLY A 53 -14.12 3.86 -1.51
C GLY A 53 -14.18 2.38 -1.11
N LYS A 54 -14.86 2.14 0.02
CA LYS A 54 -15.06 0.81 0.60
C LYS A 54 -15.74 -0.20 -0.33
N SER A 55 -16.29 0.23 -1.46
CA SER A 55 -16.89 -0.63 -2.48
C SER A 55 -15.88 -1.25 -3.44
N ASN A 56 -14.62 -0.79 -3.49
CA ASN A 56 -13.61 -1.38 -4.35
C ASN A 56 -13.25 -2.81 -3.87
N PRO A 57 -13.54 -3.87 -4.67
CA PRO A 57 -13.27 -5.25 -4.27
C PRO A 57 -11.78 -5.55 -4.05
N MET A 58 -10.88 -4.88 -4.78
CA MET A 58 -9.44 -5.05 -4.62
C MET A 58 -8.95 -4.47 -3.29
N LEU A 59 -9.48 -3.33 -2.86
CA LEU A 59 -9.17 -2.76 -1.55
C LEU A 59 -9.72 -3.62 -0.41
N GLN A 60 -10.93 -4.15 -0.57
CA GLN A 60 -11.47 -5.12 0.40
C GLN A 60 -10.59 -6.38 0.51
N LEU A 61 -10.08 -6.88 -0.62
CA LEU A 61 -9.15 -8.00 -0.63
C LEU A 61 -7.82 -7.65 0.04
N ALA A 62 -7.29 -6.45 -0.22
CA ALA A 62 -6.10 -5.94 0.42
C ALA A 62 -6.28 -5.83 1.95
N ASP A 63 -7.40 -5.30 2.41
CA ASP A 63 -7.74 -5.20 3.83
C ASP A 63 -7.86 -6.58 4.49
N LEU A 64 -8.38 -7.57 3.76
CA LEU A 64 -8.57 -8.92 4.27
C LEU A 64 -7.26 -9.73 4.30
N VAL A 65 -6.35 -9.51 3.36
CA VAL A 65 -5.17 -10.38 3.14
C VAL A 65 -3.86 -9.63 3.32
N LEU A 66 -3.65 -8.51 2.63
CA LEU A 66 -2.38 -7.77 2.67
C LEU A 66 -2.18 -7.04 4.00
N HIS A 67 -3.21 -6.36 4.50
CA HIS A 67 -3.10 -5.59 5.74
C HIS A 67 -2.70 -6.47 6.94
N PRO A 68 -3.30 -7.66 7.18
CA PRO A 68 -2.87 -8.50 8.29
C PRO A 68 -1.43 -9.04 8.15
N LEU A 69 -0.96 -9.30 6.93
CA LEU A 69 0.43 -9.71 6.68
C LEU A 69 1.40 -8.54 6.96
N GLY A 70 1.06 -7.35 6.47
CA GLY A 70 1.83 -6.12 6.72
C GLY A 70 1.76 -5.62 8.17
N HIS A 71 0.80 -6.08 8.96
CA HIS A 71 0.66 -5.74 10.37
C HIS A 71 1.69 -6.45 11.26
N ARG A 72 2.23 -7.60 10.82
CA ARG A 72 3.14 -8.45 11.61
C ARG A 72 4.34 -7.70 12.21
N PRO A 73 5.06 -6.82 11.47
CA PRO A 73 6.21 -6.10 12.02
C PRO A 73 5.87 -5.11 13.15
N THR A 74 4.60 -4.72 13.28
CA THR A 74 4.17 -3.81 14.36
C THR A 74 4.16 -4.47 15.74
N GLY A 75 4.14 -5.81 15.81
CA GLY A 75 4.02 -6.58 17.05
C GLY A 75 2.66 -6.47 17.74
N LEU A 76 1.70 -5.73 17.15
CA LEU A 76 0.35 -5.60 17.67
C LEU A 76 -0.52 -6.80 17.27
N LYS A 77 -1.55 -7.09 18.08
CA LYS A 77 -2.49 -8.18 17.80
C LYS A 77 -3.37 -7.84 16.60
N ASN A 78 -3.47 -8.77 15.66
CA ASN A 78 -4.40 -8.69 14.55
C ASN A 78 -5.13 -10.02 14.36
N ARG A 79 -6.43 -10.02 14.67
CA ARG A 79 -7.26 -11.22 14.62
C ARG A 79 -7.26 -11.92 13.25
N ALA A 80 -7.18 -11.16 12.16
CA ALA A 80 -7.16 -11.76 10.83
C ALA A 80 -5.82 -12.46 10.55
N HIS A 81 -4.70 -11.86 10.97
CA HIS A 81 -3.40 -12.50 10.91
C HIS A 81 -3.38 -13.80 11.74
N ASP A 82 -3.86 -13.73 12.99
CA ASP A 82 -3.90 -14.88 13.90
C ASP A 82 -4.70 -16.04 13.30
N ARG A 83 -5.90 -15.76 12.77
CA ARG A 83 -6.74 -16.78 12.10
C ARG A 83 -6.07 -17.41 10.88
N MET A 84 -5.43 -16.60 10.03
CA MET A 84 -4.74 -17.12 8.86
C MET A 84 -3.54 -17.98 9.26
N SER A 85 -2.83 -17.59 10.33
CA SER A 85 -1.74 -18.40 10.90
C SER A 85 -2.25 -19.71 11.49
N GLU A 86 -3.32 -19.67 12.29
CA GLU A 86 -3.96 -20.85 12.90
C GLU A 86 -4.50 -21.83 11.85
N ALA A 87 -5.04 -21.30 10.74
CA ALA A 87 -5.55 -22.09 9.63
C ALA A 87 -4.43 -22.62 8.70
N GLY A 88 -3.15 -22.35 8.99
CA GLY A 88 -2.02 -22.76 8.15
C GLY A 88 -1.97 -22.08 6.77
N GLN A 89 -2.61 -20.92 6.62
CA GLN A 89 -2.68 -20.17 5.37
C GLN A 89 -1.49 -19.21 5.19
N ILE A 90 -0.72 -18.97 6.26
CA ILE A 90 0.51 -18.18 6.21
C ILE A 90 1.69 -19.14 6.37
N ILE A 91 2.55 -19.18 5.36
CA ILE A 91 3.87 -19.79 5.48
C ILE A 91 4.83 -18.67 5.89
N ASP A 92 5.00 -18.47 7.20
CA ASP A 92 6.05 -17.60 7.72
C ASP A 92 7.20 -18.43 8.26
N PHE A 93 7.94 -19.03 7.33
CA PHE A 93 9.12 -19.81 7.64
C PHE A 93 10.36 -19.01 7.26
N ARG A 94 11.15 -18.62 8.26
CA ARG A 94 12.50 -18.12 8.04
C ARG A 94 13.48 -19.26 8.31
N SER A 95 14.13 -19.74 7.24
CA SER A 95 15.26 -20.66 7.38
C SER A 95 16.38 -19.94 8.16
N ASN A 96 16.82 -20.52 9.28
CA ASN A 96 17.97 -20.04 10.05
C ASN A 96 19.30 -20.43 9.37
N GLY A 97 19.42 -20.16 8.07
CA GLY A 97 20.61 -20.53 7.29
C GLY A 97 20.67 -22.00 6.90
N ASP A 98 19.56 -22.73 6.91
CA ASP A 98 19.47 -24.06 6.32
C ASP A 98 19.48 -23.93 4.79
N GLU A 99 20.62 -24.29 4.19
CA GLU A 99 20.87 -24.25 2.76
C GLU A 99 20.02 -25.24 1.96
N THR A 100 19.36 -26.21 2.62
CA THR A 100 18.46 -27.17 1.98
C THR A 100 17.06 -26.60 1.75
N ILE A 101 16.72 -25.49 2.41
CA ILE A 101 15.43 -24.83 2.29
C ILE A 101 15.57 -23.62 1.36
N ALA A 102 15.19 -23.80 0.10
CA ALA A 102 15.17 -22.76 -0.91
C ALA A 102 13.73 -22.34 -1.24
N VAL A 103 13.50 -21.02 -1.37
CA VAL A 103 12.27 -20.49 -1.97
C VAL A 103 12.41 -20.59 -3.49
N LYS A 104 11.54 -21.36 -4.13
CA LYS A 104 11.53 -21.51 -5.59
C LYS A 104 10.93 -20.25 -6.24
N TYR A 105 11.76 -19.28 -6.57
CA TYR A 105 11.34 -18.07 -7.28
C TYR A 105 10.93 -18.32 -8.74
N SER A 106 11.34 -19.45 -9.33
CA SER A 106 11.15 -19.74 -10.76
C SER A 106 9.70 -19.90 -11.22
N CYS A 107 8.73 -20.03 -10.30
CA CYS A 107 7.31 -20.01 -10.65
C CYS A 107 6.81 -18.61 -11.04
N TYR A 108 7.61 -17.56 -10.79
CA TYR A 108 7.35 -16.17 -11.16
C TYR A 108 8.22 -15.69 -12.33
N ASP A 109 9.12 -16.53 -12.84
CA ASP A 109 10.06 -16.21 -13.93
C ASP A 109 9.40 -16.40 -15.32
N GLY A 110 8.22 -15.81 -15.50
CA GLY A 110 7.51 -15.82 -16.77
C GLY A 110 6.31 -14.86 -16.73
N PRO A 111 5.83 -14.38 -17.88
CA PRO A 111 4.62 -13.58 -17.90
C PRO A 111 3.47 -14.36 -17.26
N TYR A 112 2.76 -13.72 -16.32
CA TYR A 112 1.55 -14.30 -15.72
C TYR A 112 0.60 -14.72 -16.85
N LYS A 113 0.07 -15.94 -16.74
CA LYS A 113 -0.96 -16.40 -17.69
C LYS A 113 -2.17 -15.49 -17.55
N VAL A 114 -2.78 -15.14 -18.69
CA VAL A 114 -4.07 -14.44 -18.71
C VAL A 114 -5.07 -15.31 -17.97
N TRP A 115 -5.72 -14.75 -16.95
CA TRP A 115 -6.77 -15.43 -16.21
C TRP A 115 -7.91 -15.79 -17.17
N MET A 116 -8.24 -17.08 -17.26
CA MET A 116 -9.38 -17.58 -18.05
C MET A 116 -10.53 -17.91 -17.11
N ASN A 117 -11.70 -17.32 -17.37
CA ASN A 117 -12.90 -17.59 -16.59
C ASN A 117 -13.27 -19.08 -16.70
N PRO A 118 -13.38 -19.83 -15.58
CA PRO A 118 -13.63 -21.27 -15.60
C PRO A 118 -15.05 -21.67 -16.05
N ARG A 119 -15.93 -20.73 -16.40
CA ARG A 119 -17.30 -21.02 -16.86
C ARG A 119 -17.45 -21.00 -18.38
N ASN A 120 -16.78 -21.92 -19.09
CA ASN A 120 -17.14 -22.31 -20.46
C ASN A 120 -16.76 -23.78 -20.71
N THR A 121 -17.29 -24.68 -19.88
CA THR A 121 -17.51 -26.09 -20.23
C THR A 121 -18.98 -26.39 -20.14
#